data_AF-A0A516KDI6-F1
#
_entry.id   AF-A0A516KDI6-F1
#
_cell.length_a   1.000
_cell.length_b   1.000
_cell.length_c   1.000
_cell.angle_alpha   90.00
_cell.angle_beta   90.00
_cell.angle_gamma   90.00
#
_symmetry.space_group_name_H-M   'P 1'
#
loop_
_entity.id
_entity.type
_entity.pdbx_description
1 polymer ?
#
loop_
_entity_poly.entity_id
_entity_poly.type
_entity_poly.pdbx_seq_one_letter_code
_entity_poly.pdbx_strand_id
1 'polypeptide(L)'
;MEYSFESLQRQLHHLRMSETSKELPAVLRKAESHSWTYQEFLRELLTYEERRREEKMIEKHLKWAKFPYQKSLQEFDLKELPSLSERQLKQLQELFWLDESFNLIFLGPPGVGKTHMAIGLGLEAIHQGHHVSFVSMGELVPLLKSEEYLRKSQLKMKRIREADLIIIDDLMYMAMDQNETNLFFHLINHLYERSSIILTSNKGPEEWGELLGDQGIATAILDRLLHRSEVLHFNGNSHRIKYRKSLFQAKSVQS
;
A
#
# COMPACT_ATOMS: atom_id res chain seq x y z
N MET A 1 25.82 -44.84 -2.35
CA MET A 1 24.82 -43.76 -2.22
C MET A 1 24.89 -42.94 -3.49
N GLU A 2 24.00 -43.20 -4.44
CA GLU A 2 23.90 -42.35 -5.64
C GLU A 2 23.19 -41.06 -5.23
N TYR A 3 23.95 -39.96 -5.16
CA TYR A 3 23.38 -38.62 -5.12
C TYR A 3 22.84 -38.30 -6.52
N SER A 4 21.69 -38.89 -6.87
CA SER A 4 21.05 -38.58 -8.14
C SER A 4 20.60 -37.12 -8.13
N PHE A 5 20.63 -36.50 -9.30
CA PHE A 5 20.14 -35.13 -9.50
C PHE A 5 18.72 -34.93 -8.94
N GLU A 6 17.85 -35.93 -9.14
CA GLU A 6 16.50 -35.95 -8.58
C GLU A 6 16.45 -36.02 -7.05
N SER A 7 17.45 -36.63 -6.41
CA SER A 7 17.59 -36.66 -4.96
C SER A 7 17.89 -35.26 -4.42
N LEU A 8 18.80 -34.52 -5.08
CA LEU A 8 19.12 -33.14 -4.70
C LEU A 8 17.91 -32.21 -4.87
N GLN A 9 17.19 -32.31 -5.98
CA GLN A 9 15.96 -31.54 -6.18
C GLN A 9 14.91 -31.84 -5.11
N ARG A 10 14.69 -33.12 -4.77
CA ARG A 10 13.78 -33.50 -3.67
C ARG A 10 14.20 -32.91 -2.33
N GLN A 11 15.49 -32.96 -2.00
CA GLN A 11 16.01 -32.36 -0.76
C GLN A 11 15.79 -30.85 -0.72
N LEU A 12 16.10 -30.13 -1.81
CA LEU A 12 15.83 -28.70 -1.93
C LEU A 12 14.34 -28.39 -1.74
N HIS A 13 13.46 -29.17 -2.34
CA HIS A 13 12.02 -29.02 -2.15
C HIS A 13 11.59 -29.22 -0.68
N HIS A 14 12.13 -30.24 0.01
CA HIS A 14 11.87 -30.47 1.44
C HIS A 14 12.36 -29.33 2.34
N LEU A 15 13.46 -28.69 1.98
CA LEU A 15 13.99 -27.50 2.65
C LEU A 15 13.26 -26.20 2.27
N ARG A 16 12.13 -26.30 1.55
CA ARG A 16 11.34 -25.16 1.03
C ARG A 16 12.12 -24.28 0.04
N MET A 17 13.10 -24.84 -0.66
CA MET A 17 13.81 -24.20 -1.77
C MET A 17 13.22 -24.64 -3.11
N SER A 18 11.90 -24.49 -3.26
CA SER A 18 11.14 -25.06 -4.37
C SER A 18 11.45 -24.42 -5.72
N GLU A 19 11.86 -23.15 -5.75
CA GLU A 19 12.26 -22.48 -7.00
C GLU A 19 13.66 -22.92 -7.41
N THR A 20 14.61 -22.93 -6.46
CA THR A 20 15.95 -23.43 -6.68
C THR A 20 15.95 -24.89 -7.11
N SER A 21 15.07 -25.72 -6.53
CA SER A 21 14.88 -27.10 -6.97
C SER A 21 14.56 -27.21 -8.46
N LYS A 22 13.78 -26.27 -9.03
CA LYS A 22 13.42 -26.28 -10.46
C LYS A 22 14.57 -25.73 -11.31
N GLU A 23 15.25 -24.69 -10.84
CA GLU A 23 16.32 -24.00 -11.57
C GLU A 23 17.69 -24.70 -11.47
N LEU A 24 17.85 -25.66 -10.55
CA LEU A 24 19.09 -26.40 -10.32
C LEU A 24 19.83 -26.86 -11.61
N PRO A 25 19.17 -27.44 -12.64
CA PRO A 25 19.90 -27.87 -13.84
C PRO A 25 20.39 -26.70 -14.71
N ALA A 26 19.77 -25.51 -14.61
CA ALA A 26 20.27 -24.31 -15.27
C ALA A 26 21.45 -23.71 -14.50
N VAL A 27 21.39 -23.67 -13.17
CA VAL A 27 22.49 -23.18 -12.32
C VAL A 27 23.74 -24.06 -12.47
N LEU A 28 23.59 -25.39 -12.49
CA LEU A 28 24.71 -26.32 -12.70
C LEU A 28 25.40 -26.09 -14.05
N ARG A 29 24.62 -25.95 -15.14
CA ARG A 29 25.19 -25.65 -16.46
C ARG A 29 25.93 -24.31 -16.49
N LYS A 30 25.44 -23.29 -15.78
CA LYS A 30 26.14 -22.01 -15.63
C LYS A 30 27.44 -22.16 -14.84
N ALA A 31 27.43 -22.97 -13.78
CA ALA A 31 28.61 -23.23 -12.98
C ALA A 31 29.70 -23.94 -13.78
N GLU A 32 29.32 -24.93 -14.59
CA GLU A 32 30.22 -25.63 -15.50
C GLU A 32 30.80 -24.68 -16.55
N SER A 33 29.96 -23.87 -17.21
CA SER A 33 30.42 -22.98 -18.28
C SER A 33 31.34 -21.86 -17.80
N HIS A 34 31.13 -21.38 -16.56
CA HIS A 34 31.94 -20.31 -15.96
C HIS A 34 33.06 -20.83 -15.06
N SER A 35 33.22 -22.16 -14.95
CA SER A 35 34.21 -22.80 -14.06
C SER A 35 34.15 -22.29 -12.62
N TRP A 36 32.93 -22.18 -12.06
CA TRP A 36 32.72 -21.67 -10.71
C TRP A 36 33.38 -22.57 -9.65
N THR A 37 33.95 -21.93 -8.64
CA THR A 37 34.34 -22.58 -7.39
C THR A 37 33.11 -23.06 -6.61
N TYR A 38 33.31 -23.99 -5.66
CA TYR A 38 32.22 -24.45 -4.79
C TYR A 38 31.56 -23.31 -4.01
N GLN A 39 32.34 -22.30 -3.60
CA GLN A 39 31.82 -21.14 -2.90
C GLN A 39 30.94 -20.27 -3.80
N GLU A 40 31.37 -20.02 -5.03
CA GLU A 40 30.58 -19.25 -6.00
C GLU A 40 29.28 -19.96 -6.37
N PHE A 41 29.33 -21.28 -6.57
CA PHE A 41 28.12 -22.08 -6.83
C PHE A 41 27.13 -22.02 -5.67
N LEU A 42 27.59 -22.22 -4.43
CA LEU A 42 26.72 -22.14 -3.25
C LEU A 42 26.16 -20.73 -3.07
N ARG A 43 26.96 -19.68 -3.29
CA ARG A 43 26.52 -18.29 -3.22
C ARG A 43 25.42 -18.01 -4.23
N GLU A 44 25.60 -18.39 -5.50
CA GLU A 44 24.59 -18.17 -6.54
C GLU A 44 23.30 -18.93 -6.22
N LEU A 45 23.40 -20.17 -5.75
CA LEU A 45 22.25 -21.01 -5.42
C LEU A 45 21.41 -20.38 -4.29
N LEU A 46 22.06 -19.89 -3.23
CA LEU A 46 21.38 -19.21 -2.13
C LEU A 46 20.82 -17.85 -2.55
N THR A 47 21.60 -17.05 -3.27
CA THR A 47 21.19 -15.74 -3.77
C THR A 47 19.96 -15.86 -4.69
N TYR A 48 19.92 -16.90 -5.53
CA TYR A 48 18.77 -17.18 -6.38
C TYR A 48 17.52 -17.47 -5.54
N GLU A 49 17.62 -18.33 -4.53
CA GLU A 49 16.46 -18.64 -3.66
C GLU A 49 15.98 -17.40 -2.90
N GLU A 50 16.90 -16.62 -2.33
CA GLU A 50 16.59 -15.39 -1.60
C GLU A 50 15.81 -14.41 -2.48
N ARG A 51 16.35 -14.11 -3.67
CA ARG A 51 15.68 -13.23 -4.65
C ARG A 51 14.29 -13.76 -5.03
N ARG A 52 14.15 -15.06 -5.30
CA ARG A 52 12.84 -15.64 -5.68
C ARG A 52 11.83 -15.61 -4.53
N ARG A 53 12.29 -15.72 -3.27
CA ARG A 53 11.43 -15.58 -2.10
C ARG A 53 10.97 -14.15 -1.92
N GLU A 54 11.87 -13.18 -2.07
CA GLU A 54 11.56 -11.75 -2.03
C GLU A 54 10.55 -11.36 -3.11
N GLU A 55 10.79 -11.76 -4.38
CA GLU A 55 9.86 -11.52 -5.49
C GLU A 55 8.47 -12.07 -5.21
N LYS A 56 8.37 -13.32 -4.73
CA LYS A 56 7.08 -13.94 -4.38
C LYS A 56 6.39 -13.27 -3.19
N MET A 57 7.16 -12.80 -2.21
CA MET A 57 6.63 -12.06 -1.07
C MET A 57 6.02 -10.74 -1.54
N ILE A 58 6.75 -9.98 -2.38
CA ILE A 58 6.29 -8.72 -2.97
C ILE A 58 5.03 -8.95 -3.80
N GLU A 59 5.02 -9.94 -4.72
CA GLU A 59 3.86 -10.29 -5.54
C GLU A 59 2.62 -10.60 -4.68
N LYS A 60 2.82 -11.36 -3.60
CA LYS A 60 1.75 -11.72 -2.66
C LYS A 60 1.23 -10.48 -1.92
N HIS A 61 2.11 -9.62 -1.42
CA HIS A 61 1.75 -8.40 -0.70
C HIS A 61 1.04 -7.41 -1.62
N LEU A 62 1.51 -7.21 -2.86
CA LEU A 62 0.83 -6.41 -3.89
C LEU A 62 -0.59 -6.91 -4.15
N LYS A 63 -0.77 -8.23 -4.28
CA LYS A 63 -2.10 -8.84 -4.48
C LYS A 63 -3.03 -8.62 -3.29
N TRP A 64 -2.48 -8.58 -2.08
CA TRP A 64 -3.22 -8.39 -0.83
C TRP A 64 -3.54 -6.92 -0.57
N ALA A 65 -2.66 -6.00 -0.97
CA ALA A 65 -2.83 -4.57 -0.83
C ALA A 65 -4.02 -4.02 -1.60
N LYS A 66 -4.39 -4.63 -2.73
CA LYS A 66 -5.59 -4.26 -3.50
C LYS A 66 -5.60 -2.80 -4.00
N PHE A 67 -4.43 -2.27 -4.37
CA PHE A 67 -4.36 -0.96 -5.03
C PHE A 67 -5.20 -0.92 -6.31
N PRO A 68 -5.90 0.19 -6.59
CA PRO A 68 -6.69 0.35 -7.81
C PRO A 68 -5.81 0.45 -9.06
N TYR A 69 -4.57 0.93 -8.90
CA TYR A 69 -3.53 0.99 -9.91
C TYR A 69 -2.16 1.00 -9.20
N GLN A 70 -1.10 0.72 -9.94
CA GLN A 70 0.28 0.77 -9.43
C GLN A 70 0.97 1.95 -10.09
N LYS A 71 1.30 2.97 -9.31
CA LYS A 71 2.10 4.11 -9.75
C LYS A 71 3.15 4.41 -8.70
N SER A 72 4.41 4.40 -9.12
CA SER A 72 5.53 4.63 -8.23
C SER A 72 5.61 6.10 -7.78
N LEU A 73 6.34 6.36 -6.69
CA LEU A 73 6.66 7.74 -6.28
C LEU A 73 7.58 8.44 -7.29
N GLN A 74 8.34 7.70 -8.09
CA GLN A 74 9.21 8.26 -9.14
C GLN A 74 8.41 8.91 -10.27
N GLU A 75 7.18 8.45 -10.51
CA GLU A 75 6.24 9.04 -11.46
C GLU A 75 5.51 10.26 -10.89
N PHE A 76 5.69 10.58 -9.61
CA PHE A 76 5.05 11.73 -8.98
C PHE A 76 5.88 12.99 -9.23
N ASP A 77 5.30 13.98 -9.91
CA ASP A 77 5.96 15.28 -10.10
C ASP A 77 5.87 16.10 -8.82
N LEU A 78 6.96 16.15 -8.05
CA LEU A 78 7.09 16.97 -6.84
C LEU A 78 6.76 18.45 -7.09
N LYS A 79 6.94 18.95 -8.32
CA LYS A 79 6.58 20.35 -8.65
C LYS A 79 5.08 20.61 -8.55
N GLU A 80 4.27 19.55 -8.62
CA GLU A 80 2.82 19.61 -8.48
C GLU A 80 2.39 19.57 -6.99
N LEU A 81 3.33 19.38 -6.05
CA LEU A 81 3.12 19.44 -4.60
C LEU A 81 4.11 20.41 -3.90
N PRO A 82 3.94 21.73 -4.05
CA PRO A 82 4.89 22.72 -3.50
C PRO A 82 4.97 22.74 -1.97
N SER A 83 3.99 22.13 -1.29
CA SER A 83 3.96 22.00 0.18
C SER A 83 4.93 20.96 0.73
N LEU A 84 5.46 20.07 -0.11
CA LEU A 84 6.37 19.00 0.30
C LEU A 84 7.76 19.21 -0.30
N SER A 85 8.78 19.33 0.55
CA SER A 85 10.17 19.38 0.09
C SER A 85 10.68 17.99 -0.33
N GLU A 86 11.68 17.94 -1.21
CA GLU A 86 12.33 16.67 -1.60
C GLU A 86 12.89 15.92 -0.39
N ARG A 87 13.39 16.66 0.61
CA ARG A 87 13.86 16.09 1.88
C ARG A 87 12.73 15.37 2.62
N GLN A 88 11.57 16.02 2.77
CA GLN A 88 10.42 15.40 3.43
C GLN A 88 9.90 14.20 2.65
N LEU A 89 9.89 14.24 1.31
CA LEU A 89 9.54 13.06 0.51
C LEU A 89 10.48 11.88 0.80
N LYS A 90 11.80 12.12 0.84
CA LYS A 90 12.78 11.07 1.17
C LYS A 90 12.57 10.51 2.57
N GLN A 91 12.29 11.36 3.56
CA GLN A 91 11.96 10.90 4.92
C GLN A 91 10.69 10.05 4.95
N LEU A 92 9.68 10.37 4.13
CA LEU A 92 8.49 9.52 4.00
C LEU A 92 8.80 8.20 3.31
N GLN A 93 9.73 8.16 2.35
CA GLN A 93 10.20 6.94 1.68
C GLN A 93 11.04 6.03 2.58
N GLU A 94 11.70 6.58 3.60
CA GLU A 94 12.43 5.81 4.60
C GLU A 94 11.52 5.02 5.55
N LEU A 95 10.21 5.33 5.57
CA LEU A 95 9.18 4.60 6.32
C LEU A 95 9.38 4.47 7.84
N PHE A 96 10.34 5.18 8.45
CA PHE A 96 10.50 5.22 9.91
C PHE A 96 9.23 5.61 10.67
N TRP A 97 8.35 6.38 10.02
CA TRP A 97 7.05 6.76 10.56
C TRP A 97 6.09 5.57 10.74
N LEU A 98 6.29 4.45 10.02
CA LEU A 98 5.53 3.22 10.23
C LEU A 98 5.82 2.58 11.58
N ASP A 99 7.10 2.55 11.98
CA ASP A 99 7.56 1.94 13.24
C ASP A 99 6.99 2.69 14.46
N GLU A 100 6.78 4.00 14.34
CA GLU A 100 6.19 4.84 15.38
C GLU A 100 4.65 4.89 15.35
N SER A 101 4.03 4.16 14.40
CA SER A 101 2.59 4.17 14.13
C SER A 101 2.05 5.59 13.83
N PHE A 102 2.80 6.35 13.03
CA PHE A 102 2.41 7.70 12.63
C PHE A 102 1.44 7.67 11.45
N ASN A 103 0.39 8.48 11.49
CA ASN A 103 -0.58 8.61 10.42
C ASN A 103 -0.19 9.72 9.45
N LEU A 104 -0.59 9.59 8.19
CA LEU A 104 -0.45 10.65 7.20
C LEU A 104 -1.83 11.04 6.70
N ILE A 105 -2.14 12.33 6.74
CA ILE A 105 -3.44 12.85 6.28
C ILE A 105 -3.21 13.74 5.07
N PHE A 106 -3.72 13.31 3.93
CA PHE A 106 -3.59 14.00 2.66
C PHE A 106 -4.87 14.80 2.38
N LEU A 107 -4.76 16.12 2.40
CA LEU A 107 -5.87 17.04 2.21
C LEU A 107 -5.73 17.79 0.89
N GLY A 108 -6.81 18.00 0.14
CA GLY A 108 -6.77 18.84 -1.06
C GLY A 108 -7.86 18.52 -2.08
N PRO A 109 -8.02 19.32 -3.14
CA PRO A 109 -9.10 19.11 -4.10
C PRO A 109 -8.94 17.81 -4.91
N PRO A 110 -9.97 17.37 -5.65
CA PRO A 110 -9.88 16.16 -6.45
C PRO A 110 -8.83 16.22 -7.56
N GLY A 111 -8.05 15.14 -7.70
CA GLY A 111 -7.11 14.95 -8.81
C GLY A 111 -5.77 15.68 -8.68
N VAL A 112 -5.40 16.16 -7.49
CA VAL A 112 -4.06 16.74 -7.19
C VAL A 112 -3.00 15.71 -6.75
N GLY A 113 -3.27 14.41 -6.92
CA GLY A 113 -2.27 13.36 -6.66
C GLY A 113 -2.26 12.72 -5.27
N LYS A 114 -3.20 13.04 -4.36
CA LYS A 114 -3.31 12.42 -3.02
C LYS A 114 -3.24 10.90 -3.02
N THR A 115 -4.14 10.26 -3.78
CA THR A 115 -4.21 8.80 -3.91
C THR A 115 -2.94 8.22 -4.58
N HIS A 116 -2.31 8.95 -5.51
CA HIS A 116 -1.05 8.53 -6.13
C HIS A 116 0.04 8.50 -5.08
N MET A 117 0.24 9.57 -4.32
CA MET A 117 1.22 9.62 -3.23
C MET A 117 1.00 8.48 -2.23
N ALA A 118 -0.27 8.24 -1.85
CA ALA A 118 -0.62 7.17 -0.93
C ALA A 118 -0.22 5.79 -1.47
N ILE A 119 -0.60 5.49 -2.71
CA ILE A 119 -0.21 4.24 -3.39
C ILE A 119 1.31 4.14 -3.51
N GLY A 120 2.00 5.23 -3.85
CA GLY A 120 3.44 5.25 -4.00
C GLY A 120 4.17 4.88 -2.70
N LEU A 121 3.77 5.47 -1.57
CA LEU A 121 4.29 5.10 -0.24
C LEU A 121 3.91 3.67 0.13
N GLY A 122 2.69 3.23 -0.21
CA GLY A 122 2.27 1.84 -0.01
C GLY A 122 3.08 0.84 -0.82
N LEU A 123 3.49 1.18 -2.05
CA LEU A 123 4.37 0.34 -2.85
C LEU A 123 5.76 0.26 -2.22
N GLU A 124 6.32 1.39 -1.78
CA GLU A 124 7.60 1.42 -1.06
C GLU A 124 7.56 0.54 0.20
N ALA A 125 6.46 0.63 0.97
CA ALA A 125 6.26 -0.21 2.15
C ALA A 125 6.22 -1.70 1.81
N ILE A 126 5.58 -2.10 0.72
CA ILE A 126 5.59 -3.50 0.27
C ILE A 126 7.01 -3.95 -0.13
N HIS A 127 7.77 -3.09 -0.80
CA HIS A 127 9.15 -3.40 -1.18
C HIS A 127 10.06 -3.58 0.03
N GLN A 128 9.79 -2.87 1.14
CA GLN A 128 10.50 -3.03 2.41
C GLN A 128 9.94 -4.16 3.30
N GLY A 129 8.96 -4.95 2.80
CA GLY A 129 8.45 -6.13 3.49
C GLY A 129 7.19 -5.92 4.34
N HIS A 130 6.66 -4.70 4.40
CA HIS A 130 5.46 -4.40 5.17
C HIS A 130 4.18 -4.93 4.51
N HIS A 131 3.20 -5.27 5.33
CA HIS A 131 1.85 -5.59 4.90
C HIS A 131 1.05 -4.29 4.74
N VAL A 132 0.53 -4.07 3.52
CA VAL A 132 -0.25 -2.89 3.20
C VAL A 132 -1.68 -3.30 2.81
N SER A 133 -2.67 -2.47 3.15
CA SER A 133 -4.05 -2.62 2.68
C SER A 133 -4.61 -1.31 2.17
N PHE A 134 -5.15 -1.29 0.95
CA PHE A 134 -5.87 -0.16 0.37
C PHE A 134 -7.37 -0.43 0.37
N VAL A 135 -8.15 0.55 0.81
CA VAL A 135 -9.60 0.51 0.78
C VAL A 135 -10.14 1.94 0.63
N SER A 136 -11.10 2.16 -0.25
CA SER A 136 -11.83 3.44 -0.27
C SER A 136 -12.86 3.46 0.85
N MET A 137 -13.22 4.64 1.34
CA MET A 137 -14.25 4.76 2.37
C MET A 137 -15.59 4.13 1.93
N GLY A 138 -15.94 4.31 0.65
CA GLY A 138 -17.12 3.70 0.03
C GLY A 138 -17.11 2.18 -0.03
N GLU A 139 -15.93 1.54 -0.01
CA GLU A 139 -15.81 0.08 0.14
C GLU A 139 -15.74 -0.34 1.61
N LEU A 140 -15.10 0.47 2.46
CA LEU A 140 -14.85 0.15 3.86
C LEU A 140 -16.15 0.05 4.66
N VAL A 141 -17.08 1.00 4.49
CA VAL A 141 -18.34 1.01 5.24
C VAL A 141 -19.18 -0.25 4.97
N PRO A 142 -19.44 -0.66 3.70
CA PRO A 142 -20.12 -1.94 3.44
C PRO A 142 -19.38 -3.16 3.99
N LEU A 143 -18.04 -3.16 4.00
CA LEU A 143 -17.25 -4.27 4.55
C LEU A 143 -17.44 -4.38 6.06
N LEU A 144 -17.41 -3.25 6.77
CA LEU A 144 -17.65 -3.18 8.20
C LEU A 144 -19.08 -3.66 8.55
N LYS A 145 -20.10 -3.15 7.86
CA LYS A 145 -21.50 -3.54 8.09
C LYS A 145 -21.75 -5.03 7.85
N SER A 146 -21.05 -5.62 6.87
CA SER A 146 -21.25 -7.01 6.48
C SER A 146 -20.30 -8.01 7.13
N GLU A 147 -19.41 -7.56 8.00
CA GLU A 147 -18.40 -8.40 8.64
C GLU A 147 -19.02 -9.54 9.47
N GLU A 148 -20.12 -9.28 10.17
CA GLU A 148 -20.73 -10.28 11.05
C GLU A 148 -21.30 -11.48 10.30
N TYR A 149 -21.78 -11.28 9.06
CA TYR A 149 -22.52 -12.31 8.31
C TYR A 149 -21.89 -12.73 6.98
N LEU A 150 -20.91 -12.01 6.44
CA LEU A 150 -20.18 -12.39 5.21
C LEU A 150 -18.74 -12.79 5.49
N ARG A 151 -18.42 -14.08 5.25
CA ARG A 151 -17.06 -14.62 5.34
C ARG A 151 -16.04 -13.84 4.49
N LYS A 152 -16.46 -13.35 3.32
CA LYS A 152 -15.61 -12.53 2.44
C LYS A 152 -15.20 -11.21 3.12
N SER A 153 -16.13 -10.57 3.81
CA SER A 153 -15.87 -9.33 4.56
C SER A 153 -14.98 -9.61 5.77
N GLN A 154 -15.23 -10.68 6.52
CA GLN A 154 -14.35 -11.13 7.63
C GLN A 154 -12.90 -11.30 7.19
N LEU A 155 -12.66 -11.97 6.05
CA LEU A 155 -11.32 -12.18 5.53
C LEU A 155 -10.65 -10.87 5.08
N LYS A 156 -11.40 -9.93 4.49
CA LYS A 156 -10.85 -8.63 4.07
C LYS A 156 -10.58 -7.73 5.29
N MET A 157 -11.49 -7.67 6.25
CA MET A 157 -11.33 -6.91 7.50
C MET A 157 -10.21 -7.45 8.38
N LYS A 158 -10.05 -8.78 8.45
CA LYS A 158 -8.90 -9.40 9.11
C LYS A 158 -7.58 -8.90 8.51
N ARG A 159 -7.45 -8.87 7.18
CA ARG A 159 -6.25 -8.35 6.51
C ARG A 159 -6.02 -6.86 6.76
N ILE A 160 -7.09 -6.06 6.78
CA ILE A 160 -6.98 -4.62 7.08
C ILE A 160 -6.43 -4.44 8.51
N ARG A 161 -6.91 -5.22 9.48
CA ARG A 161 -6.46 -5.15 10.88
C ARG A 161 -5.07 -5.73 11.14
N GLU A 162 -4.60 -6.65 10.29
CA GLU A 162 -3.26 -7.24 10.36
C GLU A 162 -2.22 -6.48 9.52
N ALA A 163 -2.61 -5.39 8.83
CA ALA A 163 -1.70 -4.61 8.01
C ALA A 163 -0.87 -3.63 8.87
N ASP A 164 0.39 -3.43 8.47
CA ASP A 164 1.29 -2.43 9.08
C ASP A 164 0.90 -1.02 8.61
N LEU A 165 0.43 -0.91 7.35
CA LEU A 165 -0.05 0.32 6.74
C LEU A 165 -1.44 0.14 6.11
N ILE A 166 -2.40 0.97 6.51
CA ILE A 166 -3.74 1.02 5.93
C ILE A 166 -3.90 2.33 5.17
N ILE A 167 -4.30 2.25 3.90
CA ILE A 167 -4.65 3.41 3.08
C ILE A 167 -6.17 3.48 2.97
N ILE A 168 -6.75 4.52 3.56
CA ILE A 168 -8.18 4.83 3.50
C ILE A 168 -8.37 6.01 2.54
N ASP A 169 -8.85 5.72 1.34
CA ASP A 169 -9.00 6.71 0.27
C ASP A 169 -10.40 7.32 0.26
N ASP A 170 -10.49 8.61 -0.05
CA ASP A 170 -11.74 9.37 -0.24
C ASP A 170 -12.71 9.27 0.95
N LEU A 171 -12.30 9.75 2.14
CA LEU A 171 -13.14 9.78 3.37
C LEU A 171 -14.50 10.50 3.18
N MET A 172 -14.63 11.29 2.13
CA MET A 172 -15.59 12.38 2.05
C MET A 172 -16.88 12.08 1.28
N TYR A 173 -16.98 10.92 0.65
CA TYR A 173 -18.10 10.63 -0.25
C TYR A 173 -19.32 9.98 0.42
N MET A 174 -19.31 9.84 1.76
CA MET A 174 -20.42 9.25 2.50
C MET A 174 -20.69 10.05 3.77
N ALA A 175 -21.90 10.63 3.88
CA ALA A 175 -22.46 10.96 5.18
C ALA A 175 -22.75 9.62 5.87
N MET A 176 -22.06 9.35 6.97
CA MET A 176 -22.24 8.09 7.70
C MET A 176 -23.43 8.17 8.64
N ASP A 177 -24.17 7.07 8.72
CA ASP A 177 -25.14 6.88 9.80
C ASP A 177 -24.43 6.60 11.14
N GLN A 178 -25.14 6.72 12.26
CA GLN A 178 -24.53 6.53 13.59
C GLN A 178 -23.92 5.13 13.78
N ASN A 179 -24.53 4.10 13.18
CA ASN A 179 -24.00 2.74 13.26
C ASN A 179 -22.72 2.58 12.43
N GLU A 180 -22.65 3.19 11.25
CA GLU A 180 -21.46 3.23 10.41
C GLU A 180 -20.31 3.94 11.12
N THR A 181 -20.59 5.07 11.78
CA THR A 181 -19.60 5.80 12.58
C THR A 181 -19.10 4.97 13.77
N ASN A 182 -19.98 4.23 14.45
CA ASN A 182 -19.57 3.30 15.51
C ASN A 182 -18.62 2.21 15.00
N LEU A 183 -18.97 1.58 13.88
CA LEU A 183 -18.14 0.54 13.28
C LEU A 183 -16.77 1.08 12.84
N PHE A 184 -16.76 2.29 12.25
CA PHE A 184 -15.53 2.95 11.88
C PHE A 184 -14.68 3.31 13.11
N PHE A 185 -15.30 3.82 14.18
CA PHE A 185 -14.61 4.05 15.46
C PHE A 185 -13.95 2.79 16.01
N HIS A 186 -14.65 1.64 15.99
CA HIS A 186 -14.06 0.39 16.44
C HIS A 186 -12.85 -0.03 15.62
N LEU A 187 -12.87 0.20 14.30
CA LEU A 187 -11.71 -0.02 13.45
C LEU A 187 -10.56 0.92 13.82
N ILE A 188 -10.79 2.23 13.88
CA ILE A 188 -9.75 3.21 14.22
C ILE A 188 -9.16 2.93 15.61
N ASN A 189 -10.00 2.61 16.59
CA ASN A 189 -9.55 2.24 17.93
C ASN A 189 -8.75 0.93 17.95
N HIS A 190 -9.01 -0.01 17.04
CA HIS A 190 -8.19 -1.21 16.90
C HIS A 190 -6.82 -0.92 16.30
N LEU A 191 -6.74 -0.01 15.33
CA LEU A 191 -5.50 0.33 14.61
C LEU A 191 -4.61 1.31 15.38
N TYR A 192 -5.19 2.10 16.29
CA TYR A 192 -4.50 3.10 17.09
C TYR A 192 -3.28 2.53 17.82
N GLU A 193 -2.11 3.15 17.60
CA GLU A 193 -0.80 2.72 18.13
C GLU A 193 -0.37 1.29 17.75
N ARG A 194 -0.93 0.73 16.66
CA ARG A 194 -0.58 -0.60 16.14
C ARG A 194 -0.25 -0.60 14.65
N SER A 195 -0.95 0.23 13.89
CA SER A 195 -0.78 0.35 12.45
C SER A 195 -0.82 1.82 12.07
N SER A 196 -0.10 2.15 11.01
CA SER A 196 -0.14 3.49 10.44
C SER A 196 -1.26 3.62 9.42
N ILE A 197 -1.86 4.80 9.34
CA ILE A 197 -2.97 5.09 8.43
C ILE A 197 -2.57 6.23 7.50
N ILE A 198 -2.65 6.00 6.18
CA ILE A 198 -2.74 7.09 5.20
C ILE A 198 -4.21 7.35 4.91
N LEU A 199 -4.65 8.58 5.10
CA LEU A 199 -6.04 8.98 4.88
C LEU A 199 -6.09 10.09 3.83
N THR A 200 -6.89 9.92 2.78
CA THR A 200 -7.08 10.98 1.77
C THR A 200 -8.46 11.62 1.89
N SER A 201 -8.49 12.96 1.77
CA SER A 201 -9.72 13.73 1.93
C SER A 201 -9.67 15.06 1.17
N ASN A 202 -10.84 15.60 0.81
CA ASN A 202 -10.95 16.92 0.17
C ASN A 202 -11.43 18.04 1.09
N LYS A 203 -11.70 17.74 2.37
CA LYS A 203 -11.97 18.72 3.42
C LYS A 203 -11.09 18.43 4.63
N GLY A 204 -10.84 19.46 5.43
CA GLY A 204 -10.03 19.35 6.63
C GLY A 204 -10.75 18.62 7.78
N PRO A 205 -10.01 18.25 8.84
CA PRO A 205 -10.56 17.58 10.03
C PRO A 205 -11.73 18.32 10.69
N GLU A 206 -11.74 19.65 10.62
CA GLU A 206 -12.82 20.50 11.15
C GLU A 206 -14.19 20.16 10.55
N GLU A 207 -14.22 19.79 9.27
CA GLU A 207 -15.47 19.44 8.57
C GLU A 207 -15.82 17.96 8.69
N TRP A 208 -14.94 17.11 9.24
CA TRP A 208 -15.22 15.69 9.41
C TRP A 208 -16.23 15.44 10.52
N GLY A 209 -16.28 16.32 11.53
CA GLY A 209 -17.27 16.26 12.60
C GLY A 209 -18.72 16.20 12.09
N GLU A 210 -19.03 16.98 11.04
CA GLU A 210 -20.35 16.99 10.41
C GLU A 210 -20.63 15.72 9.59
N LEU A 211 -19.60 15.13 8.98
CA LEU A 211 -19.73 13.95 8.11
C LEU A 211 -19.95 12.66 8.89
N LEU A 212 -19.44 12.60 10.12
CA LEU A 212 -19.50 11.44 11.00
C LEU A 212 -20.83 11.35 11.78
N GLY A 213 -21.72 12.32 11.65
CA GLY A 213 -23.10 12.30 12.17
C GLY A 213 -23.25 12.44 13.70
N ASP A 214 -22.34 11.85 14.48
CA ASP A 214 -22.29 11.93 15.95
C ASP A 214 -21.02 12.69 16.38
N GLN A 215 -21.19 13.90 16.94
CA GLN A 215 -20.07 14.76 17.32
C GLN A 215 -19.15 14.14 18.39
N GLY A 216 -19.71 13.36 19.32
CA GLY A 216 -18.92 12.75 20.39
C GLY A 216 -17.97 11.69 19.85
N ILE A 217 -18.51 10.80 19.00
CA ILE A 217 -17.73 9.71 18.40
C ILE A 217 -16.78 10.25 17.34
N ALA A 218 -17.21 11.25 16.58
CA ALA A 218 -16.36 11.96 15.63
C ALA A 218 -15.10 12.53 16.30
N THR A 219 -15.28 13.19 17.45
CA THR A 219 -14.17 13.75 18.21
C THR A 219 -13.22 12.65 18.68
N ALA A 220 -13.74 11.50 19.14
CA ALA A 220 -12.92 10.37 19.57
C ALA A 220 -12.14 9.69 18.42
N ILE A 221 -12.70 9.67 17.21
CA ILE A 221 -12.02 9.19 16.00
C ILE A 221 -10.90 10.16 15.62
N LEU A 222 -11.21 11.45 15.55
CA LEU A 222 -10.25 12.50 15.20
C LEU A 222 -9.08 12.57 16.18
N ASP A 223 -9.35 12.48 17.48
CA ASP A 223 -8.33 12.44 18.53
C ASP A 223 -7.29 11.34 18.26
N ARG A 224 -7.74 10.11 17.97
CA ARG A 224 -6.85 8.97 17.68
C ARG A 224 -6.11 9.11 16.35
N LEU A 225 -6.78 9.61 15.31
CA LEU A 225 -6.17 9.79 14.00
C LEU A 225 -5.11 10.89 14.04
N LEU A 226 -5.37 11.98 14.77
CA LEU A 226 -4.55 13.18 14.78
C LEU A 226 -3.42 13.16 15.82
N HIS A 227 -3.54 12.34 16.88
CA HIS A 227 -2.55 12.29 17.98
C HIS A 227 -1.11 12.10 17.48
N ARG A 228 -0.90 11.18 16.52
CA ARG A 228 0.37 10.95 15.85
C ARG A 228 0.15 11.07 14.35
N SER A 229 0.12 12.30 13.82
CA SER A 229 -0.12 12.49 12.39
C SER A 229 0.63 13.67 11.78
N GLU A 230 0.94 13.52 10.49
CA GLU A 230 1.39 14.61 9.65
C GLU A 230 0.29 14.95 8.64
N VAL A 231 -0.06 16.23 8.56
CA VAL A 231 -1.07 16.71 7.62
C VAL A 231 -0.39 17.34 6.41
N LEU A 232 -0.52 16.69 5.25
CA LEU A 232 0.01 17.20 3.98
C LEU A 232 -1.11 17.82 3.16
N HIS A 233 -0.95 19.11 2.85
CA HIS A 233 -1.87 19.86 2.02
C HIS A 233 -1.44 19.80 0.55
N PHE A 234 -2.24 19.13 -0.28
CA PHE A 234 -2.08 19.08 -1.72
C PHE A 234 -2.79 20.26 -2.38
N ASN A 235 -2.01 21.21 -2.85
CA ASN A 235 -2.48 22.40 -3.53
C ASN A 235 -2.10 22.31 -5.02
N GLY A 236 -2.99 22.71 -5.92
CA GLY A 236 -2.68 22.75 -7.35
C GLY A 236 -3.87 22.46 -8.25
N ASN A 237 -3.61 22.49 -9.56
CA ASN A 237 -4.60 22.16 -10.57
C ASN A 237 -4.79 20.64 -10.65
N SER A 238 -6.01 20.20 -10.95
CA SER A 238 -6.30 18.78 -11.12
C SER A 238 -5.50 18.19 -12.29
N HIS A 239 -4.65 17.19 -12.03
CA HIS A 239 -3.92 16.46 -13.06
C HIS A 239 -4.86 15.80 -14.06
N ARG A 240 -6.02 15.32 -13.58
CA ARG A 240 -7.05 14.71 -14.44
C ARG A 240 -7.56 15.69 -15.49
N ILE A 241 -7.63 16.97 -15.15
CA ILE A 241 -8.03 18.05 -16.07
C ILE A 241 -6.84 18.45 -16.96
N LYS A 242 -5.65 18.61 -16.38
CA LYS A 242 -4.42 18.97 -17.12
C LYS A 242 -4.09 17.98 -18.24
N TYR A 243 -4.25 16.68 -17.98
CA TYR A 243 -4.02 15.61 -18.96
C TYR A 243 -5.33 15.07 -19.56
N ARG A 244 -6.42 15.86 -19.52
CA ARG A 244 -7.71 15.48 -20.10
C ARG A 244 -7.54 15.22 -21.60
N LYS A 245 -7.75 13.97 -22.01
CA LYS A 245 -7.87 13.61 -23.42
C LYS A 245 -9.32 13.84 -23.86
N SER A 246 -9.50 14.65 -24.90
CA SER A 246 -10.81 14.83 -25.54
C SER A 246 -10.94 13.85 -26.71
N LEU A 247 -12.04 13.10 -26.76
CA LEU A 247 -12.39 12.24 -27.89
C LEU A 247 -12.65 13.05 -29.18
N PHE A 248 -13.11 14.29 -29.02
CA PHE A 248 -13.31 15.21 -30.12
C PHE A 248 -12.21 16.27 -30.04
N GLN A 249 -11.26 16.23 -30.97
CA GLN A 249 -10.38 17.38 -31.19
C GLN A 249 -11.26 18.56 -31.60
N ALA A 250 -11.28 19.62 -30.80
CA ALA A 250 -11.87 20.87 -31.25
C ALA A 250 -11.09 21.30 -32.49
N LYS A 251 -11.73 21.28 -33.67
CA LYS A 251 -11.22 21.99 -34.83
C LYS A 251 -11.07 23.43 -34.38
N SER A 252 -9.84 23.92 -34.31
CA SER A 252 -9.56 25.34 -34.18
C SER A 252 -10.28 26.03 -35.34
N VAL A 253 -11.39 26.70 -35.05
CA VAL A 253 -11.96 27.68 -35.97
C VAL A 253 -10.98 28.84 -35.94
N GLN A 254 -10.04 28.83 -36.87
CA GLN A 254 -9.32 30.04 -37.26
C GLN A 254 -10.38 31.03 -37.75
N SER A 255 -10.48 32.17 -37.08
CA SER A 255 -11.09 33.40 -37.60
C SER A 255 -9.97 34.42 -37.73
#